data_AF-A0A1J5DBY0-F1
#
_entry.id   AF-A0A1J5DBY0-F1
#
_cell.length_a   1.000
_cell.length_b   1.000
_cell.length_c   1.000
_cell.angle_alpha   90.00
_cell.angle_beta   90.00
_cell.angle_gamma   90.00
#
_symmetry.space_group_name_H-M   'P 1'
#
loop_
_entity.id
_entity.type
_entity.pdbx_description
1 polymer ?
#
loop_
_entity_poly.entity_id
_entity_poly.type
_entity_poly.pdbx_seq_one_letter_code
_entity_poly.pdbx_strand_id
1 'polypeptide(L)'
;MGVAASKACIRLWEENVGEVKIGCLPAVIVPWKLNEIKKSEKRILIDACGVQCGKKLIEREGMPVDRYIELTSELGVRKAKQLPSKALEEQVYRVIQKEVGALLGGNLLEEEKKEAV
;
A
#
# COMPACT_ATOMS: atom_id res chain seq x y z
N MET A 1 -10.67 7.20 4.01
CA MET A 1 -9.48 6.33 4.12
C MET A 1 -9.36 5.34 2.96
N GLY A 2 -10.29 4.41 2.75
CA GLY A 2 -10.17 3.41 1.65
C GLY A 2 -9.88 4.02 0.27
N VAL A 3 -10.66 5.02 -0.15
CA VAL A 3 -10.44 5.73 -1.42
C VAL A 3 -9.06 6.41 -1.49
N ALA A 4 -8.61 7.05 -0.39
CA ALA A 4 -7.30 7.69 -0.33
C ALA A 4 -6.17 6.66 -0.48
N ALA A 5 -6.29 5.49 0.18
CA ALA A 5 -5.33 4.41 0.06
C ALA A 5 -5.25 3.87 -1.37
N SER A 6 -6.41 3.63 -2.01
CA SER A 6 -6.45 3.20 -3.42
C SER A 6 -5.80 4.22 -4.35
N LYS A 7 -6.09 5.51 -4.20
CA LYS A 7 -5.45 6.58 -4.99
C LYS A 7 -3.94 6.64 -4.77
N ALA A 8 -3.49 6.53 -3.53
CA ALA A 8 -2.07 6.51 -3.21
C ALA A 8 -1.35 5.32 -3.87
N CYS A 9 -1.94 4.12 -3.82
CA CYS A 9 -1.38 2.96 -4.51
C CYS A 9 -1.33 3.16 -6.03
N ILE A 10 -2.39 3.73 -6.63
CA ILE A 10 -2.44 4.04 -8.07
C ILE A 10 -1.31 4.98 -8.45
N ARG A 11 -1.17 6.08 -7.72
CA ARG A 11 -0.08 7.04 -7.92
C ARG A 11 1.30 6.39 -7.82
N LEU A 12 1.53 5.56 -6.79
CA LEU A 12 2.80 4.83 -6.64
C LEU A 12 3.08 3.88 -7.81
N TRP A 13 2.05 3.24 -8.37
CA TRP A 13 2.21 2.40 -9.55
C TRP A 13 2.53 3.25 -10.79
N GLU A 14 1.82 4.36 -11.00
CA GLU A 14 2.08 5.29 -12.10
C GLU A 14 3.50 5.86 -12.06
N GLU A 15 4.03 6.16 -10.88
CA GLU A 15 5.38 6.68 -10.66
C GLU A 15 6.47 5.60 -10.81
N ASN A 16 6.15 4.30 -10.74
CA ASN A 16 7.11 3.19 -10.71
C ASN A 16 6.69 2.05 -11.66
N VAL A 17 6.39 2.39 -12.91
CA VAL A 17 5.92 1.42 -13.91
C VAL A 17 6.97 0.35 -14.17
N GLY A 18 6.60 -0.92 -14.00
CA GLY A 18 7.47 -2.08 -14.21
C GLY A 18 8.09 -2.62 -12.93
N GLU A 19 8.20 -1.79 -11.88
CA GLU A 19 8.76 -2.17 -10.59
C GLU A 19 7.68 -2.43 -9.54
N VAL A 20 6.65 -1.56 -9.50
CA VAL A 20 5.53 -1.67 -8.58
C VAL A 20 4.28 -2.11 -9.32
N LYS A 21 3.44 -2.91 -8.66
CA LYS A 21 2.12 -3.31 -9.15
C LYS A 21 1.09 -3.36 -8.02
N ILE A 22 -0.14 -2.97 -8.32
CA ILE A 22 -1.26 -3.07 -7.37
C ILE A 22 -1.96 -4.41 -7.53
N GLY A 23 -2.06 -5.15 -6.44
CA GLY A 23 -2.94 -6.31 -6.33
C GLY A 23 -4.33 -5.90 -5.82
N CYS A 24 -5.39 -6.40 -6.46
CA CYS A 24 -6.72 -6.28 -5.88
C CYS A 24 -6.90 -7.34 -4.79
N LEU A 25 -7.30 -6.93 -3.58
CA LEU A 25 -7.47 -7.82 -2.44
C LEU A 25 -8.38 -9.04 -2.72
N PRO A 26 -9.51 -8.92 -3.45
CA PRO A 26 -10.32 -10.08 -3.80
C PRO A 26 -9.62 -11.11 -4.70
N ALA A 27 -8.51 -10.78 -5.36
CA ALA A 27 -7.78 -11.76 -6.17
C ALA A 27 -7.07 -12.82 -5.32
N VAL A 28 -6.91 -12.59 -4.02
CA VAL A 28 -6.21 -13.51 -3.11
C VAL A 28 -6.94 -14.86 -2.97
N ILE A 29 -8.27 -14.90 -3.13
CA ILE A 29 -9.05 -16.15 -3.10
C ILE A 29 -9.06 -16.88 -4.46
N VAL A 30 -8.48 -16.29 -5.50
CA VAL A 30 -8.46 -16.85 -6.86
C VAL A 30 -7.12 -17.55 -7.06
N PRO A 31 -7.03 -18.89 -7.13
CA PRO A 31 -5.76 -19.62 -7.02
C PRO A 31 -4.68 -19.18 -8.01
N TRP A 32 -5.04 -19.01 -9.29
CA TRP A 32 -4.08 -18.58 -10.31
C TRP A 32 -3.58 -17.14 -10.07
N LYS A 33 -4.44 -16.24 -9.57
CA LYS A 33 -4.02 -14.88 -9.20
C LYS A 33 -3.14 -14.88 -7.96
N LEU A 34 -3.46 -15.69 -6.95
CA LEU A 34 -2.63 -15.84 -5.76
C LEU A 34 -1.22 -16.31 -6.14
N ASN A 35 -1.11 -17.27 -7.06
CA ASN A 35 0.17 -17.72 -7.57
C ASN A 35 0.93 -16.60 -8.31
N GLU A 36 0.26 -15.76 -9.09
CA GLU A 36 0.89 -14.58 -9.69
C GLU A 36 1.38 -13.58 -8.64
N ILE A 37 0.58 -13.29 -7.61
CA ILE A 37 0.97 -12.37 -6.53
C ILE A 37 2.21 -12.90 -5.79
N LYS A 38 2.28 -14.20 -5.54
CA LYS A 38 3.41 -14.88 -4.88
C LYS A 38 4.73 -14.81 -5.65
N LYS A 39 4.70 -14.51 -6.96
CA LYS A 39 5.93 -14.29 -7.75
C LYS A 39 6.58 -12.93 -7.46
N SER A 40 5.87 -12.01 -6.83
CA SER A 40 6.41 -10.70 -6.45
C SER A 40 7.46 -10.89 -5.35
N GLU A 41 8.64 -10.29 -5.56
CA GLU A 41 9.75 -10.36 -4.61
C GLU A 41 9.36 -9.79 -3.24
N LYS A 42 8.73 -8.62 -3.25
CA LYS A 42 8.24 -7.92 -2.07
C LYS A 42 6.73 -7.67 -2.18
N ARG A 43 6.02 -7.79 -1.05
CA ARG A 43 4.57 -7.67 -0.91
C ARG A 43 4.26 -6.83 0.31
N ILE A 44 3.56 -5.72 0.10
CA ILE A 44 3.00 -4.88 1.16
C ILE A 44 1.48 -5.02 1.18
N LEU A 45 0.90 -5.21 2.37
CA LEU A 45 -0.54 -5.13 2.59
C LEU A 45 -0.89 -3.82 3.31
N ILE A 46 -1.88 -3.12 2.78
CA ILE A 46 -2.37 -1.85 3.32
C ILE A 46 -3.84 -2.02 3.73
N ASP A 47 -4.10 -2.05 5.03
CA ASP A 47 -5.45 -1.95 5.56
C ASP A 47 -5.81 -0.49 5.82
N ALA A 48 -6.94 -0.04 5.27
CA ALA A 48 -7.39 1.34 5.42
C ALA A 48 -8.17 1.61 6.72
N CYS A 49 -8.33 0.61 7.60
CA CYS A 49 -8.97 0.78 8.90
C CYS A 49 -8.71 -0.40 9.84
N GLY A 50 -8.86 -0.18 11.15
CA GLY A 50 -8.70 -1.17 12.21
C GLY A 50 -9.65 -2.39 12.18
N VAL A 51 -10.55 -2.51 11.19
CA VAL A 51 -11.25 -3.78 10.93
C VAL A 51 -10.28 -4.87 10.48
N GLN A 52 -9.19 -4.46 9.82
CA GLN A 52 -8.11 -5.32 9.31
C GLN A 52 -8.63 -6.47 8.43
N CYS A 53 -9.58 -6.16 7.56
CA CYS A 53 -10.21 -7.16 6.71
C CYS A 53 -9.23 -7.73 5.66
N GLY A 54 -8.29 -6.92 5.17
CA GLY A 54 -7.21 -7.38 4.30
C GLY A 54 -6.33 -8.39 5.02
N LYS A 55 -5.85 -8.04 6.22
CA LYS A 55 -4.99 -8.91 7.04
C LYS A 55 -5.62 -10.28 7.29
N LYS A 56 -6.87 -10.29 7.77
CA LYS A 56 -7.62 -11.52 8.03
C LYS A 56 -7.77 -12.39 6.77
N LEU A 57 -7.99 -11.76 5.62
CA LEU A 57 -8.13 -12.50 4.36
C LEU A 57 -6.81 -13.13 3.93
N ILE A 58 -5.72 -12.37 3.93
CA ILE A 58 -4.41 -12.89 3.49
C ILE A 58 -3.89 -13.99 4.40
N GLU A 59 -4.15 -13.90 5.71
CA GLU A 59 -3.78 -14.92 6.69
C GLU A 59 -4.55 -16.22 6.44
N ARG A 60 -5.86 -16.10 6.17
CA ARG A 60 -6.72 -17.25 5.85
C ARG A 60 -6.28 -17.97 4.57
N GLU A 61 -5.90 -17.21 3.55
CA GLU A 61 -5.48 -17.78 2.24
C GLU A 61 -3.97 -18.11 2.18
N GLY A 62 -3.23 -17.92 3.27
CA GLY A 62 -1.79 -18.22 3.34
C GLY A 62 -0.96 -17.40 2.35
N MET A 63 -1.33 -16.15 2.11
CA MET A 63 -0.56 -15.24 1.27
C MET A 63 0.56 -14.60 2.10
N PRO A 64 1.84 -14.78 1.74
CA PRO A 64 2.93 -14.16 2.47
C PRO A 64 2.93 -12.65 2.27
N VAL A 65 3.27 -11.90 3.32
CA VAL A 65 3.39 -10.44 3.28
C VAL A 65 4.65 -10.03 4.01
N ASP A 66 5.46 -9.18 3.37
CA ASP A 66 6.75 -8.74 3.90
C ASP A 66 6.59 -7.45 4.73
N ARG A 67 5.57 -6.63 4.42
CA ARG A 67 5.23 -5.43 5.18
C ARG A 67 3.72 -5.26 5.33
N TYR A 68 3.27 -4.87 6.52
CA TYR A 68 1.88 -4.59 6.81
C TYR A 68 1.73 -3.20 7.39
N ILE A 69 0.71 -2.46 6.94
CA ILE A 69 0.31 -1.18 7.52
C ILE A 69 -1.20 -1.11 7.70
N GLU A 70 -1.62 -0.54 8.83
CA GLU A 70 -3.00 -0.18 9.12
C GLU A 70 -3.11 1.35 9.27
N LEU A 71 -3.74 2.01 8.30
CA LEU A 71 -3.66 3.46 8.14
C LEU A 71 -4.35 4.27 9.24
N THR A 72 -5.43 3.76 9.87
CA THR A 72 -6.14 4.53 10.90
C THR A 72 -5.33 4.65 12.19
N SER A 73 -4.65 3.58 12.59
CA SER A 73 -3.73 3.60 13.74
C SER A 73 -2.48 4.41 13.42
N GLU A 74 -1.89 4.24 12.23
CA GLU A 74 -0.68 4.96 11.82
C GLU A 74 -0.90 6.48 11.77
N LEU A 75 -2.07 6.93 11.29
CA LEU A 75 -2.38 8.34 11.14
C LEU A 75 -3.11 8.94 12.35
N GLY A 76 -3.52 8.13 13.33
CA GLY A 76 -4.33 8.59 14.48
C GLY A 76 -5.71 9.12 14.07
N VAL A 77 -6.26 8.70 12.94
CA VAL A 77 -7.56 9.20 12.41
C VAL A 77 -8.60 8.10 12.34
N ARG A 78 -9.87 8.48 12.49
CA ARG A 78 -11.01 7.55 12.37
C ARG A 78 -11.57 7.53 10.95
N LYS A 79 -12.09 6.38 10.53
CA LYS A 79 -12.81 6.25 9.26
C LYS A 79 -14.15 7.01 9.35
N ALA A 80 -14.34 7.98 8.46
CA ALA A 80 -15.60 8.72 8.30
C ALA A 80 -16.32 8.30 7.01
N LYS A 81 -17.65 8.47 6.97
CA LYS A 81 -18.51 8.24 5.80
C LYS A 81 -18.51 9.44 4.85
N GLN A 82 -17.33 9.91 4.47
CA GLN A 82 -17.13 11.03 3.56
C GLN A 82 -15.92 10.78 2.66
N LEU A 83 -15.88 11.50 1.53
CA LEU A 83 -14.70 11.48 0.67
C LEU A 83 -13.48 12.06 1.42
N PRO A 84 -12.28 11.51 1.21
CA PRO A 84 -11.07 12.09 1.80
C PRO A 84 -10.83 13.49 1.23
N SER A 85 -10.32 14.40 2.08
CA SER A 85 -9.80 15.68 1.61
C SER A 85 -8.49 15.47 0.86
N LYS A 86 -8.09 16.42 0.00
CA LYS A 86 -6.78 16.39 -0.67
C LYS A 86 -5.61 16.28 0.32
N ALA A 87 -5.71 16.98 1.46
CA ALA A 87 -4.69 16.90 2.51
C ALA A 87 -4.56 15.49 3.09
N LEU A 88 -5.69 14.80 3.33
CA LEU A 88 -5.66 13.41 3.78
C LEU A 88 -5.14 12.45 2.70
N GLU A 89 -5.48 12.67 1.43
CA GLU A 89 -4.94 11.88 0.31
C GLU A 89 -3.40 11.98 0.25
N GLU A 90 -2.86 13.19 0.35
CA GLU A 90 -1.42 13.44 0.35
C GLU A 90 -0.72 12.84 1.58
N GLN A 91 -1.34 12.96 2.76
CA GLN A 91 -0.81 12.34 3.99
C GLN A 91 -0.76 10.81 3.88
N VAL A 92 -1.82 10.19 3.37
CA VAL A 92 -1.87 8.73 3.13
C VAL A 92 -0.82 8.30 2.12
N TYR A 93 -0.65 9.06 1.02
CA TYR A 93 0.37 8.80 0.02
C TYR A 93 1.78 8.81 0.63
N ARG A 94 2.14 9.86 1.39
CA ARG A 94 3.48 9.95 2.03
C ARG A 94 3.77 8.78 2.97
N VAL A 95 2.77 8.35 3.73
CA VAL A 95 2.92 7.20 4.63
C VAL A 95 3.15 5.92 3.84
N ILE A 96 2.34 5.65 2.82
CA ILE A 96 2.51 4.43 2.00
C ILE A 96 3.84 4.48 1.23
N GLN A 97 4.21 5.63 0.65
CA GLN A 97 5.46 5.83 -0.07
C GLN A 97 6.67 5.54 0.82
N LYS A 98 6.67 6.05 2.06
CA LYS A 98 7.73 5.77 3.04
C LYS A 98 7.87 4.28 3.33
N GLU A 99 6.75 3.59 3.55
CA GLU A 99 6.75 2.15 3.85
C GLU A 99 7.20 1.31 2.64
N VAL A 100 6.83 1.72 1.42
CA VAL A 100 7.30 1.10 0.18
C VAL A 100 8.80 1.31 0.00
N GLY A 101 9.30 2.54 0.19
CA GLY A 101 10.74 2.83 0.12
C GLY A 101 11.55 2.01 1.13
N ALA A 102 11.09 1.96 2.38
CA ALA A 102 11.71 1.14 3.42
C ALA A 102 11.74 -0.36 3.05
N LEU A 103 10.69 -0.86 2.37
CA LEU A 103 10.62 -2.25 1.92
C LEU A 103 11.56 -2.56 0.75
N LEU A 104 11.78 -1.59 -0.14
CA LEU A 104 12.66 -1.71 -1.30
C LEU A 104 14.14 -1.42 -0.98
N GLY A 105 14.46 -1.03 0.26
CA GLY A 105 15.82 -0.72 0.67
C GLY A 105 16.34 0.63 0.16
N GLY A 106 15.45 1.50 -0.32
CA GLY A 106 15.76 2.82 -0.84
C GLY A 106 15.03 3.91 -0.07
N ASN A 107 15.73 4.97 0.33
CA ASN A 107 15.08 6.25 0.56
C ASN A 107 14.59 6.75 -0.81
N LEU A 108 13.34 6.46 -1.19
CA LEU A 108 12.67 7.08 -2.36
C LEU A 108 12.65 8.64 -2.28
N LEU A 109 13.12 9.20 -1.15
CA LEU A 109 13.27 10.63 -0.86
C LEU A 109 14.72 11.15 -1.10
N GLU A 110 15.68 10.31 -1.46
CA GLU A 110 17.08 10.73 -1.68
C GLU A 110 17.41 11.05 -3.14
N GLU A 111 16.65 10.55 -4.12
CA GLU A 111 16.90 10.81 -5.53
C GLU A 111 16.55 12.26 -5.93
N GLU A 112 15.51 12.86 -5.32
CA GLU A 112 15.19 14.30 -5.50
C GLU A 112 16.31 15.24 -5.01
N LYS A 113 17.19 14.78 -4.11
CA LYS A 113 18.32 15.61 -3.61
C LYS A 113 19.59 15.48 -4.45
N LYS A 114 19.73 14.45 -5.29
CA LYS A 114 20.94 14.25 -6.10
C LYS A 114 20.90 14.99 -7.44
N GLU A 115 19.73 15.38 -7.93
CA GLU A 115 19.61 16.19 -9.16
C GLU A 115 19.61 17.72 -8.89
N ALA A 116 19.64 18.13 -7.62
CA ALA A 116 19.65 19.53 -7.20
C ALA A 116 21.02 20.04 -6.70
N VAL A 117 22.12 19.32 -7.00
CA VAL A 117 23.50 19.70 -6.65
C VAL A 117 24.37 19.80 -7.90
#